data_AF-A0A3Q0JG78-F1
#
_entry.id   AF-A0A3Q0JG78-F1
#
_cell.length_a   1.000
_cell.length_b   1.000
_cell.length_c   1.000
_cell.angle_alpha   90.00
_cell.angle_beta   90.00
_cell.angle_gamma   90.00
#
_symmetry.space_group_name_H-M   'P 1'
#
loop_
_entity.id
_entity.type
_entity.pdbx_description
1 polymer ?
#
loop_
_entity_poly.entity_id
_entity_poly.type
_entity_poly.pdbx_seq_one_letter_code
_entity_poly.pdbx_strand_id
1 'polypeptide(L)'
;MSKKCISFISYFTGTKDFTKEWTRFLDPKPHESLERKAALNSRRFGFDLQQWIDSLVSRWYTLGDTCIMGSTVTVRCSGWTHNLQSCVRTPWSSEYPDPKSDIVSINGTSGYLNRW
;
A
#
# COMPACT_ATOMS: atom_id res chain seq x y z
N MET A 1 48.48 11.16 -10.39
CA MET A 1 47.57 10.81 -11.51
C MET A 1 46.15 10.81 -10.97
N SER A 2 45.36 11.83 -11.32
CA SER A 2 44.03 12.11 -10.77
C SER A 2 42.94 11.61 -11.73
N LYS A 3 41.99 10.83 -11.24
CA LYS A 3 40.80 10.41 -12.00
C LYS A 3 39.74 11.51 -11.89
N LYS A 4 39.39 12.14 -13.01
CA LYS A 4 38.26 13.07 -13.12
C LYS A 4 36.96 12.27 -13.14
N CYS A 5 36.09 12.44 -12.15
CA CYS A 5 34.68 12.12 -12.30
C CYS A 5 33.96 13.33 -12.92
N ILE A 6 33.18 13.05 -13.96
CA ILE A 6 32.33 14.02 -14.66
C ILE A 6 31.22 14.44 -13.68
N SER A 7 31.21 15.71 -13.30
CA SER A 7 30.09 16.34 -12.59
C SER A 7 28.98 16.63 -13.59
N PHE A 8 27.85 15.92 -13.49
CA PHE A 8 26.60 16.40 -14.07
C PHE A 8 26.14 17.63 -13.28
N ILE A 9 26.28 18.80 -13.89
CA ILE A 9 25.67 20.03 -13.39
C ILE A 9 24.26 20.09 -13.97
N SER A 10 23.25 19.87 -13.15
CA SER A 10 21.88 20.27 -13.47
C SER A 10 21.62 21.65 -12.83
N TYR A 11 21.71 22.70 -13.64
CA TYR A 11 21.17 24.00 -13.25
C TYR A 11 19.64 23.95 -13.37
N PHE A 12 18.96 23.66 -12.27
CA PHE A 12 17.53 23.97 -12.14
C PHE A 12 17.42 25.43 -11.68
N THR A 13 17.25 26.35 -12.64
CA THR A 13 16.90 27.73 -12.33
C THR A 13 15.39 27.87 -12.47
N GLY A 14 14.72 28.19 -11.35
CA GLY A 14 13.34 28.64 -11.35
C GLY A 14 12.39 27.80 -10.51
N THR A 15 12.35 28.07 -9.22
CA THR A 15 11.09 28.00 -8.47
C THR A 15 10.93 29.31 -7.72
N LYS A 16 9.96 30.13 -8.14
CA LYS A 16 9.47 31.25 -7.33
C LYS A 16 8.85 30.64 -6.07
N ASP A 17 9.57 30.75 -4.96
CA ASP A 17 9.12 30.92 -3.55
C ASP A 17 7.83 30.23 -3.07
N PHE A 18 7.38 29.13 -3.68
CA PHE A 18 6.25 28.33 -3.21
C PHE A 18 6.48 27.87 -1.76
N THR A 19 7.75 27.63 -1.39
CA THR A 19 8.16 27.19 -0.06
C THR A 19 7.91 28.21 1.06
N LYS A 20 7.89 29.52 0.80
CA LYS A 20 7.73 30.54 1.86
C LYS A 20 6.33 30.60 2.45
N GLU A 21 5.31 30.34 1.66
CA GLU A 21 3.91 30.35 2.12
C GLU A 21 3.63 29.15 3.02
N TRP A 22 4.19 27.99 2.68
CA TRP A 22 4.01 26.75 3.45
C TRP A 22 4.83 26.68 4.73
N THR A 23 5.96 27.41 4.83
CA THR A 23 6.78 27.43 6.05
C THR A 23 6.07 27.94 7.30
N ARG A 24 4.99 28.73 7.16
CA ARG A 24 4.18 29.17 8.31
C ARG A 24 3.34 28.04 8.92
N PHE A 25 3.01 27.02 8.12
CA PHE A 25 2.25 25.85 8.54
C PHE A 25 3.13 24.71 9.03
N LEU A 26 4.45 24.79 8.80
CA LEU A 26 5.43 23.87 9.34
C LEU A 26 5.86 24.36 10.72
N ASP A 27 5.52 23.59 11.75
CA ASP A 27 5.91 23.86 13.14
C ASP A 27 7.46 23.93 13.23
N PRO A 28 8.10 25.03 13.67
CA PRO A 28 9.55 25.23 13.61
C PRO A 28 10.30 24.47 14.71
N LYS A 29 9.77 23.34 15.17
CA LYS A 29 10.41 22.52 16.20
C LYS A 29 11.64 21.84 15.61
N PRO A 30 12.72 21.68 16.39
CA PRO A 30 13.97 21.11 15.89
C PRO A 30 13.73 19.67 15.43
N HIS A 31 13.68 19.51 14.11
CA HIS A 31 13.50 18.24 13.43
C HIS A 31 14.73 17.33 13.55
N GLU A 32 15.85 17.79 14.11
CA GLU A 32 17.10 17.05 14.20
C GLU A 32 16.92 15.63 14.80
N SER A 33 16.08 15.50 15.83
CA SER A 33 15.79 14.18 16.42
C SER A 33 15.00 13.26 15.49
N LEU A 34 14.11 13.81 14.67
CA LEU A 34 13.30 13.07 13.69
C LEU A 34 14.12 12.78 12.43
N GLU A 35 14.95 13.71 11.98
CA GLU A 35 15.89 13.55 10.87
C GLU A 35 16.93 12.48 11.21
N ARG A 36 17.48 12.51 12.42
CA ARG A 36 18.39 11.46 12.89
C ARG A 36 17.70 10.10 12.92
N LYS A 37 16.45 10.03 13.40
CA LYS A 37 15.67 8.79 13.37
C LYS A 37 15.41 8.33 11.93
N ALA A 38 15.09 9.24 11.02
CA ALA A 38 14.88 8.93 9.60
C ALA A 38 16.16 8.40 8.95
N ALA A 39 17.32 9.02 9.21
CA ALA A 39 18.62 8.57 8.72
C ALA A 39 19.07 7.22 9.31
N LEU A 40 18.66 6.89 10.54
CA LEU A 40 18.86 5.56 11.11
C LEU A 40 17.92 4.54 10.47
N ASN A 41 16.64 4.89 10.29
CA ASN A 41 15.66 4.00 9.68
C ASN A 41 15.97 3.72 8.20
N SER A 42 16.55 4.66 7.47
CA SER A 42 16.97 4.47 6.07
C SER A 42 18.08 3.43 5.90
N ARG A 43 18.71 2.99 6.99
CA ARG A 43 19.77 1.97 6.99
C ARG A 43 19.28 0.59 7.44
N ARG A 44 18.01 0.45 7.80
CA ARG A 44 17.43 -0.85 8.19
C ARG A 44 17.29 -1.76 6.97
N PHE A 45 17.41 -3.06 7.18
CA PHE A 45 17.24 -4.07 6.12
C PHE A 45 16.71 -5.40 6.69
N GLY A 46 16.22 -6.27 5.81
CA GLY A 46 15.72 -7.59 6.17
C GLY A 46 14.56 -7.55 7.18
N PHE A 47 14.60 -8.44 8.17
CA PHE A 47 13.52 -8.62 9.15
C PHE A 47 13.30 -7.38 10.04
N ASP A 48 14.36 -6.65 10.37
CA ASP A 48 14.26 -5.42 11.17
C ASP A 48 13.53 -4.31 10.40
N LEU A 49 13.79 -4.18 9.09
CA LEU A 49 13.06 -3.25 8.23
C LEU A 49 11.59 -3.63 8.15
N GLN A 50 11.28 -4.92 7.98
CA GLN A 50 9.90 -5.41 7.89
C GLN A 50 9.10 -5.08 9.15
N GLN A 51 9.63 -5.40 10.34
CA GLN A 51 8.96 -5.06 11.59
C GLN A 51 8.75 -3.55 11.76
N TRP A 52 9.73 -2.75 11.37
CA TRP A 52 9.60 -1.30 11.45
C TRP A 52 8.47 -0.79 10.54
N ILE A 53 8.38 -1.30 9.30
CA ILE A 53 7.28 -0.99 8.38
C ILE A 53 5.93 -1.43 8.97
N ASP A 54 5.82 -2.66 9.48
CA ASP A 54 4.58 -3.17 10.07
C ASP A 54 4.14 -2.33 11.28
N SER A 55 5.10 -1.83 12.08
CA SER A 55 4.84 -0.92 13.21
C SER A 55 4.32 0.46 12.80
N LEU A 56 4.58 0.89 11.57
CA LEU A 56 4.04 2.11 11.00
C LEU A 56 2.66 1.86 10.39
N VAL A 57 2.51 0.79 9.61
CA VAL A 57 1.24 0.41 8.97
C VAL A 57 0.15 0.18 10.03
N SER A 58 0.46 -0.55 11.10
CA SER A 58 -0.50 -0.85 12.18
C SER A 58 -1.01 0.38 12.95
N ARG A 59 -0.34 1.54 12.86
CA ARG A 59 -0.83 2.78 13.49
C ARG A 59 -1.94 3.45 12.70
N TRP A 60 -1.96 3.24 11.39
CA TRP A 60 -2.85 3.96 10.47
C TRP A 60 -3.84 3.05 9.77
N TYR A 61 -3.58 1.75 9.75
CA TYR A 61 -4.40 0.75 9.10
C TYR A 61 -4.78 -0.35 10.08
N THR A 62 -6.03 -0.78 9.98
CA THR A 62 -6.55 -1.97 10.64
C THR A 62 -6.92 -3.00 9.58
N LEU A 63 -6.71 -4.27 9.88
CA LEU A 63 -7.21 -5.35 9.05
C LEU A 63 -8.72 -5.44 9.27
N GLY A 64 -9.50 -5.18 8.22
CA GLY A 64 -10.96 -5.23 8.27
C GLY A 64 -11.46 -6.67 8.36
N ASP A 65 -11.13 -7.49 7.37
CA ASP A 65 -11.48 -8.91 7.33
C ASP A 65 -10.51 -9.67 6.40
N THR A 66 -10.50 -11.00 6.49
CA THR A 66 -9.68 -11.88 5.65
C THR A 66 -10.49 -13.09 5.20
N CYS A 67 -10.34 -13.47 3.93
CA CYS A 67 -10.99 -14.64 3.35
C CYS A 67 -9.94 -15.58 2.75
N ILE A 68 -10.34 -16.81 2.44
CA ILE A 68 -9.48 -17.83 1.83
C ILE A 68 -9.97 -18.21 0.43
N MET A 69 -9.01 -18.45 -0.48
CA MET A 69 -9.31 -19.04 -1.79
C MET A 69 -9.63 -20.52 -1.63
N GLY A 70 -10.77 -20.95 -2.19
CA GLY A 70 -11.27 -22.33 -2.05
C GLY A 70 -12.32 -22.50 -0.97
N SER A 71 -12.29 -23.61 -0.24
CA SER A 71 -13.26 -23.93 0.80
C SER A 71 -12.97 -23.21 2.12
N THR A 72 -14.01 -22.90 2.90
CA THR A 72 -13.89 -22.36 4.25
C THR A 72 -12.97 -23.23 5.12
N VAL A 73 -12.03 -22.60 5.81
CA VAL A 73 -11.07 -23.28 6.69
C VAL A 73 -11.15 -22.70 8.10
N THR A 74 -11.17 -23.57 9.10
CA THR A 74 -10.98 -23.18 10.50
C THR A 74 -9.49 -23.15 10.82
N VAL A 75 -8.95 -21.96 11.05
CA VAL A 75 -7.58 -21.78 11.51
C VAL A 75 -7.55 -21.77 13.04
N ARG A 76 -6.65 -22.56 13.61
CA ARG A 76 -6.42 -22.64 15.06
C ARG A 76 -4.98 -22.23 15.35
N CYS A 77 -4.81 -21.13 16.08
CA CYS A 77 -3.50 -20.67 16.54
C CYS A 77 -3.58 -20.36 18.04
N SER A 78 -2.85 -21.12 18.86
CA SER A 78 -2.55 -20.83 20.27
C SER A 78 -3.65 -20.12 21.07
N GLY A 79 -4.85 -20.72 21.13
CA GLY A 79 -6.00 -20.19 21.89
C GLY A 79 -7.01 -19.36 21.09
N TRP A 80 -6.67 -19.02 19.84
CA TRP A 80 -7.56 -18.34 18.91
C TRP A 80 -8.03 -19.31 17.82
N THR A 81 -9.35 -19.44 17.66
CA THR A 81 -9.97 -20.22 16.59
C THR A 81 -10.79 -19.27 15.73
N HIS A 82 -10.45 -19.18 14.45
CA HIS A 82 -11.16 -18.33 13.51
C HIS A 82 -11.57 -19.12 12.27
N ASN A 83 -12.78 -18.88 11.79
CA ASN A 83 -13.28 -19.48 10.56
C ASN A 83 -13.05 -18.50 9.41
N LEU A 84 -12.09 -18.80 8.54
CA LEU A 84 -11.88 -18.04 7.32
C LEU A 84 -12.89 -18.50 6.28
N GLN A 85 -13.81 -17.61 5.91
CA GLN A 85 -14.80 -17.87 4.87
C GLN A 85 -14.14 -17.88 3.49
N SER A 86 -14.75 -18.62 2.57
CA SER A 86 -14.38 -18.59 1.15
C SER A 86 -14.57 -17.20 0.55
N CYS A 87 -13.57 -16.69 -0.18
CA CYS A 87 -13.61 -15.37 -0.81
C CYS A 87 -14.80 -15.19 -1.79
N VAL A 88 -15.21 -16.25 -2.48
CA VAL A 88 -16.36 -16.23 -3.42
C VAL A 88 -17.69 -16.02 -2.67
N ARG A 89 -17.73 -16.25 -1.35
CA ARG A 89 -18.92 -16.09 -0.51
C ARG A 89 -18.90 -14.83 0.36
N THR A 90 -17.84 -14.01 0.27
CA THR A 90 -17.68 -12.80 1.10
C THR A 90 -17.91 -11.54 0.28
N PRO A 91 -18.96 -10.73 0.54
CA PRO A 91 -19.35 -9.60 -0.32
C PRO A 91 -18.32 -8.49 -0.54
N TRP A 92 -17.36 -8.33 0.37
CA TRP A 92 -16.30 -7.32 0.27
C TRP A 92 -15.11 -7.79 -0.58
N SER A 93 -15.03 -9.08 -0.90
CA SER A 93 -13.93 -9.65 -1.66
C SER A 93 -14.08 -9.37 -3.15
N SER A 94 -12.96 -9.18 -3.85
CA SER A 94 -12.92 -9.08 -5.31
C SER A 94 -13.36 -10.37 -6.01
N GLU A 95 -13.34 -11.50 -5.31
CA GLU A 95 -13.76 -12.81 -5.83
C GLU A 95 -15.26 -13.04 -5.65
N TYR A 96 -15.96 -12.16 -4.94
CA TYR A 96 -17.42 -12.25 -4.84
C TYR A 96 -18.04 -12.01 -6.21
N PRO A 97 -19.04 -12.82 -6.62
CA PRO A 97 -19.63 -12.66 -7.95
C PRO A 97 -20.20 -11.26 -8.17
N ASP A 98 -19.72 -10.58 -9.22
CA ASP A 98 -20.22 -9.28 -9.69
C ASP A 98 -20.89 -9.44 -11.07
N PRO A 99 -22.17 -9.85 -11.12
CA PRO A 99 -22.87 -10.13 -12.37
C PRO A 99 -22.93 -8.93 -13.32
N LYS A 100 -22.80 -7.70 -12.80
CA LYS A 100 -22.80 -6.50 -13.64
C LYS A 100 -21.54 -6.39 -14.51
N SER A 101 -20.41 -6.89 -14.04
CA SER A 101 -19.13 -6.85 -14.73
C SER A 101 -18.77 -8.15 -15.44
N ASP A 102 -19.44 -9.26 -15.10
CA ASP A 102 -19.21 -10.55 -15.76
C ASP A 102 -19.93 -10.66 -17.11
N ILE A 103 -19.20 -11.06 -18.16
CA ILE A 103 -19.72 -11.22 -19.51
C ILE A 103 -19.64 -12.69 -19.88
N VAL A 104 -20.80 -13.34 -19.95
CA VAL A 104 -20.89 -14.79 -20.19
C VAL A 104 -20.88 -15.10 -21.68
N SER A 105 -21.59 -14.31 -22.48
CA SER A 105 -21.71 -14.54 -23.93
C SER A 105 -22.24 -13.32 -24.67
N ILE A 106 -22.27 -13.40 -26.00
CA ILE A 106 -22.92 -12.41 -26.86
C ILE A 106 -24.23 -13.00 -27.37
N ASN A 107 -25.31 -12.24 -27.29
CA ASN A 107 -26.59 -12.62 -27.84
C ASN A 107 -26.54 -12.56 -29.37
N GLY A 108 -26.59 -13.72 -30.03
CA GLY A 108 -26.46 -13.82 -31.49
C GLY A 108 -27.58 -13.16 -32.30
N THR A 109 -28.73 -12.87 -31.68
CA THR A 109 -29.87 -12.24 -32.35
C THR A 109 -29.86 -10.73 -32.20
N SER A 110 -29.53 -10.22 -31.01
CA SER A 110 -29.60 -8.79 -30.69
C SER A 110 -28.25 -8.07 -30.70
N GLY A 111 -27.14 -8.82 -30.67
CA GLY A 111 -25.78 -8.28 -30.57
C GLY A 111 -25.40 -7.75 -29.18
N TYR A 112 -26.30 -7.83 -28.19
CA TYR A 112 -26.02 -7.41 -26.82
C TYR A 112 -25.15 -8.42 -26.06
N LEU A 113 -24.48 -7.96 -25.01
CA LEU A 113 -23.75 -8.80 -24.07
C LEU A 113 -24.72 -9.45 -23.09
N ASN A 114 -24.67 -10.77 -22.99
CA ASN A 114 -25.29 -11.52 -21.90
C ASN A 114 -24.36 -11.45 -20.70
N ARG A 115 -24.87 -10.87 -19.61
CA ARG A 115 -24.19 -10.81 -18.32
C ARG A 115 -24.79 -11.88 -17.40
N TRP A 116 -23.99 -12.36 -16.45
CA TRP A 116 -24.45 -13.34 -15.45
C TRP A 116 -25.47 -12.71 -14.51
#